data_AF-A0A4R3DRW4-F1
#
_entry.id   AF-A0A4R3DRW4-F1
#
_cell.length_a   1.000
_cell.length_b   1.000
_cell.length_c   1.000
_cell.angle_alpha   90.00
_cell.angle_beta   90.00
_cell.angle_gamma   90.00
#
_symmetry.space_group_name_H-M   'P 1'
#
loop_
_entity.id
_entity.type
_entity.pdbx_description
1 polymer ?
#
loop_
_entity_poly.entity_id
_entity_poly.type
_entity_poly.pdbx_seq_one_letter_code
_entity_poly.pdbx_strand_id
1 'polypeptide(L)'
;MPRAVQSETFVIIGYEPSSVALDGIGRLLLAARKGGGLAYVGGVGTGFGEVSGRALKRMMDKLVIEKPVIRLKRKGAIWLMPALAAEIEFRGWTDEPKLRHSSFKGLREEAEMGEIYQLP
;
A
#
# COMPACT_ATOMS: atom_id res chain seq x y z
N MET A 1 2.49 21.75 -19.17
CA MET A 1 2.98 20.36 -19.29
C MET A 1 2.15 19.51 -18.32
N PRO A 2 1.26 18.62 -18.79
CA PRO A 2 0.50 17.76 -17.87
C PRO A 2 1.49 16.90 -17.06
N ARG A 3 1.32 16.86 -15.73
CA ARG A 3 2.15 16.03 -14.84
C ARG A 3 2.03 14.58 -15.29
N ALA A 4 3.15 13.97 -15.68
CA ALA A 4 3.18 12.56 -16.06
C ALA A 4 2.64 11.70 -14.91
N VAL A 5 1.74 10.79 -15.24
CA VAL A 5 1.25 9.76 -14.34
C VAL A 5 2.32 8.66 -14.30
N GLN A 6 2.77 8.31 -13.10
CA GLN A 6 3.78 7.28 -12.85
C GLN A 6 3.09 6.05 -12.27
N SER A 7 3.61 4.86 -12.56
CA SER A 7 3.15 3.61 -11.96
C SER A 7 4.36 2.84 -11.43
N GLU A 8 4.32 2.48 -10.15
CA GLU A 8 5.42 1.80 -9.48
C GLU A 8 4.89 0.76 -8.49
N THR A 9 5.73 -0.18 -8.09
CA THR A 9 5.37 -1.26 -7.17
C THR A 9 5.74 -0.92 -5.73
N PHE A 10 4.79 -1.09 -4.80
CA PHE A 10 4.98 -0.82 -3.37
C PHE A 10 4.50 -1.97 -2.49
N VAL A 11 5.12 -2.15 -1.33
CA VAL A 11 4.73 -3.16 -0.35
C VAL A 11 3.51 -2.69 0.44
N ILE A 12 2.56 -3.58 0.65
CA ILE A 12 1.45 -3.35 1.59
C ILE A 12 1.92 -3.77 2.98
N ILE A 13 1.92 -2.81 3.91
CA ILE A 13 2.35 -3.03 5.31
C ILE A 13 1.19 -2.97 6.31
N GLY A 14 -0.01 -2.69 5.83
CA GLY A 14 -1.19 -2.51 6.65
C GLY A 14 -2.35 -1.90 5.89
N TYR A 15 -3.48 -1.75 6.56
CA TYR A 15 -4.63 -1.02 6.05
C TYR A 15 -5.43 -0.35 7.18
N GLU A 16 -6.16 0.69 6.82
CA GLU A 16 -7.20 1.30 7.65
C GLU A 16 -8.55 0.74 7.18
N PRO A 17 -9.38 0.19 8.09
CA PRO A 17 -10.72 -0.27 7.76
C PRO A 17 -11.61 0.84 7.19
N SER A 18 -12.54 0.48 6.33
CA SER A 18 -13.53 1.42 5.81
C SER A 18 -14.51 1.82 6.92
N SER A 19 -14.87 3.10 6.96
CA SER A 19 -15.92 3.61 7.85
C SER A 19 -17.34 3.42 7.29
N VAL A 20 -17.45 3.10 5.99
CA VAL A 20 -18.74 3.02 5.26
C VAL A 20 -19.08 1.59 4.83
N ALA A 21 -18.08 0.78 4.52
CA ALA A 21 -18.27 -0.60 4.08
C ALA A 21 -17.86 -1.55 5.20
N LEU A 22 -18.79 -2.39 5.65
CA LEU A 22 -18.50 -3.44 6.62
C LEU A 22 -17.42 -4.37 6.06
N ASP A 23 -16.38 -4.63 6.85
CA ASP A 23 -15.17 -5.37 6.46
C ASP A 23 -14.44 -4.82 5.22
N GLY A 24 -14.75 -3.60 4.82
CA GLY A 24 -14.14 -2.93 3.68
C GLY A 24 -12.74 -2.40 3.98
N ILE A 25 -11.95 -2.22 2.93
CA ILE A 25 -10.66 -1.54 2.98
C ILE A 25 -10.93 -0.05 2.74
N GLY A 26 -10.61 0.80 3.71
CA GLY A 26 -10.69 2.25 3.56
C GLY A 26 -9.42 2.82 2.91
N ARG A 27 -8.25 2.32 3.34
CA ARG A 27 -6.95 2.77 2.83
C ARG A 27 -5.89 1.69 3.02
N LEU A 28 -5.12 1.37 1.98
CA LEU A 28 -3.89 0.61 2.14
C LEU A 28 -2.74 1.52 2.60
N LEU A 29 -1.89 0.99 3.47
CA LEU A 29 -0.65 1.61 3.93
C LEU A 29 0.51 1.00 3.15
N LEU A 30 1.27 1.86 2.48
CA LEU A 30 2.29 1.45 1.52
C LEU A 30 3.70 1.76 2.02
N ALA A 31 4.65 0.92 1.65
CA ALA A 31 6.07 1.14 1.86
C ALA A 31 6.89 0.89 0.61
N ALA A 32 7.99 1.64 0.50
CA ALA A 32 9.04 1.43 -0.49
C ALA A 32 10.30 0.90 0.22
N ARG A 33 11.22 0.31 -0.54
CA ARG A 33 12.54 -0.05 -0.01
C ARG A 33 13.35 1.23 0.24
N LYS A 34 14.08 1.27 1.35
CA LYS A 34 15.00 2.36 1.68
C LYS A 34 16.19 1.81 2.45
N GLY A 35 17.37 1.86 1.84
CA GLY A 35 18.56 1.19 2.39
C GLY A 35 18.31 -0.30 2.61
N GLY A 36 18.60 -0.79 3.81
CA GLY A 36 18.34 -2.19 4.22
C GLY A 36 16.95 -2.47 4.78
N GLY A 37 16.00 -1.52 4.69
CA GLY A 37 14.68 -1.65 5.29
C GLY A 37 13.54 -1.10 4.41
N LEU A 38 12.40 -0.85 5.05
CA LEU A 38 11.21 -0.27 4.44
C LEU A 38 10.93 1.13 4.99
N ALA A 39 10.45 2.02 4.13
CA ALA A 39 9.99 3.35 4.50
C ALA A 39 8.55 3.56 4.05
N TYR A 40 7.74 4.13 4.94
CA TYR A 40 6.34 4.43 4.66
C TYR A 40 6.23 5.53 3.59
N VAL A 41 5.47 5.26 2.52
CA VAL A 41 5.29 6.19 1.38
C VAL A 41 3.86 6.71 1.25
N GLY A 42 3.09 6.63 2.33
CA GLY A 42 1.70 7.06 2.33
C GLY A 42 0.75 5.90 2.12
N GLY A 43 -0.39 6.18 1.51
CA GLY A 43 -1.43 5.17 1.36
C GLY A 43 -2.41 5.54 0.27
N VAL A 44 -3.25 4.58 -0.07
CA VAL A 44 -4.14 4.64 -1.23
C VAL A 44 -5.51 4.13 -0.84
N GLY A 45 -6.54 4.93 -1.13
CA GLY A 45 -7.94 4.67 -0.76
C GLY A 45 -8.86 4.41 -1.95
N THR A 46 -8.32 4.38 -3.16
CA THR A 46 -9.09 4.27 -4.41
C THR A 46 -8.49 3.20 -5.31
N GLY A 47 -9.29 2.71 -6.27
CA GLY A 47 -8.87 1.69 -7.23
C GLY A 47 -9.14 0.25 -6.79
N PHE A 48 -9.64 0.04 -5.57
CA PHE A 48 -10.15 -1.25 -5.14
C PHE A 48 -11.58 -1.43 -5.66
N GLY A 49 -11.75 -2.06 -6.83
CA GLY A 49 -13.09 -2.50 -7.26
C GLY A 49 -13.71 -3.44 -6.22
N GLU A 50 -15.04 -3.52 -6.14
CA GLU A 50 -15.74 -4.25 -5.07
C GLU A 50 -15.34 -5.74 -4.98
N VAL A 51 -15.20 -6.40 -6.13
CA VAL A 51 -14.77 -7.80 -6.23
C VAL A 51 -13.30 -7.96 -5.80
N SER A 52 -12.41 -7.09 -6.31
CA SER A 52 -10.98 -7.11 -6.00
C SER A 52 -10.70 -6.74 -4.54
N GLY A 53 -11.48 -5.83 -3.95
CA GLY A 53 -11.36 -5.41 -2.55
C GLY A 53 -11.66 -6.56 -1.58
N ARG A 54 -12.73 -7.34 -1.84
CA ARG A 54 -13.04 -8.54 -1.03
C ARG A 54 -11.96 -9.61 -1.15
N ALA A 55 -11.44 -9.86 -2.36
CA ALA A 55 -10.37 -10.83 -2.57
C ALA A 55 -9.08 -10.40 -1.85
N LEU A 56 -8.70 -9.13 -2.02
CA LEU A 56 -7.56 -8.53 -1.35
C LEU A 56 -7.68 -8.61 0.17
N LYS A 57 -8.85 -8.29 0.72
CA LYS A 57 -9.12 -8.39 2.17
C LYS A 57 -8.87 -9.79 2.70
N ARG A 58 -9.39 -10.83 2.03
CA ARG A 58 -9.17 -12.23 2.43
C ARG A 58 -7.69 -12.64 2.41
N MET A 59 -6.91 -12.10 1.49
CA MET A 59 -5.46 -12.35 1.46
C MET A 59 -4.77 -11.66 2.63
N MET A 60 -5.11 -10.41 2.90
CA MET A 60 -4.54 -9.63 4.01
C MET A 60 -4.89 -10.22 5.39
N ASP A 61 -6.09 -10.79 5.56
CA ASP A 61 -6.50 -11.39 6.83
C ASP A 61 -5.58 -12.53 7.30
N LYS A 62 -4.89 -13.20 6.37
CA LYS A 62 -3.91 -14.25 6.68
C LYS A 62 -2.53 -13.71 7.08
N LEU A 63 -2.31 -12.41 6.89
CA LEU A 63 -1.01 -11.74 7.07
C LEU A 63 -1.02 -10.77 8.25
N VAL A 64 -2.10 -10.73 9.04
CA VAL A 64 -2.23 -9.81 10.17
C VAL A 64 -1.18 -10.09 11.22
N ILE A 65 -0.50 -9.03 11.65
CA ILE A 65 0.49 -9.04 12.73
C ILE A 65 0.12 -8.00 13.79
N GLU A 66 0.56 -8.21 15.02
CA GLU A 66 0.20 -7.34 16.14
C GLU A 66 0.85 -5.95 16.09
N LYS A 67 2.07 -5.88 15.53
CA LYS A 67 2.91 -4.67 15.55
C LYS A 67 3.32 -4.27 14.14
N PRO A 68 3.42 -2.98 13.83
CA PRO A 68 3.81 -2.54 12.51
C PRO A 68 5.27 -2.89 12.23
N VAL A 69 5.57 -3.32 11.01
CA VAL A 69 6.94 -3.56 10.54
C VAL A 69 7.78 -2.28 10.42
N ILE A 70 7.13 -1.12 10.31
CA ILE A 70 7.74 0.21 10.35
C ILE A 70 7.20 0.95 11.57
N ARG A 71 8.03 1.67 12.32
CA ARG A 71 7.55 2.51 13.43
C ARG A 71 6.60 3.60 12.91
N LEU A 72 5.30 3.32 12.93
CA LEU A 72 4.24 4.18 12.43
C LEU A 72 3.06 4.15 13.40
N LYS A 73 2.55 5.33 13.78
CA LYS A 73 1.36 5.46 14.62
C LYS A 73 0.14 5.76 13.74
N ARG A 74 -0.79 4.81 13.67
CA ARG A 74 -2.09 4.96 12.98
C ARG A 74 -3.18 4.35 13.84
N LYS A 75 -4.13 5.18 14.27
CA LYS A 75 -5.24 4.72 15.12
C LYS A 75 -6.17 3.82 14.29
N GLY A 76 -6.44 2.62 14.77
CA GLY A 76 -7.34 1.67 14.10
C GLY A 76 -6.76 0.99 12.85
N ALA A 77 -5.47 1.18 12.55
CA ALA A 77 -4.83 0.45 11.46
C ALA A 77 -4.61 -1.01 11.86
N ILE A 78 -4.77 -1.89 10.87
CA ILE A 78 -4.43 -3.31 10.96
C ILE A 78 -3.10 -3.50 10.23
N TRP A 79 -2.13 -4.08 10.93
CA TRP A 79 -0.77 -4.25 10.44
C TRP A 79 -0.62 -5.59 9.74
N LEU A 80 0.17 -5.61 8.68
CA LEU A 80 0.37 -6.80 7.87
C LEU A 80 1.85 -7.13 7.77
N MET A 81 2.14 -8.43 7.68
CA MET A 81 3.44 -8.91 7.21
C MET A 81 3.69 -8.39 5.78
N PRO A 82 4.90 -7.88 5.47
CA PRO A 82 5.24 -7.31 4.17
C PRO A 82 5.44 -8.41 3.11
N ALA A 83 4.36 -9.12 2.82
CA ALA A 83 4.29 -10.26 1.91
C ALA A 83 3.31 -10.02 0.76
N LEU A 84 2.87 -8.79 0.55
CA LEU A 84 2.10 -8.39 -0.62
C LEU A 84 2.69 -7.11 -1.20
N ALA A 85 2.79 -7.06 -2.52
CA ALA A 85 3.14 -5.88 -3.28
C ALA A 85 1.99 -5.49 -4.21
N ALA A 86 1.86 -4.20 -4.48
CA ALA A 86 0.82 -3.66 -5.32
C ALA A 86 1.39 -2.64 -6.30
N GLU A 87 0.88 -2.67 -7.53
CA GLU A 87 1.10 -1.62 -8.50
C GLU A 87 0.22 -0.42 -8.13
N ILE A 88 0.87 0.73 -7.98
CA ILE A 88 0.22 1.98 -7.61
C ILE A 88 0.56 3.03 -8.65
N GLU A 89 -0.48 3.60 -9.21
CA GLU A 89 -0.39 4.77 -10.07
C GLU A 89 -0.46 6.04 -9.22
N PHE A 90 0.37 7.04 -9.50
CA PHE A 90 0.44 8.29 -8.74
C PHE A 90 0.94 9.46 -9.60
N ARG A 91 0.68 10.70 -9.17
CA ARG A 91 1.03 11.94 -9.89
C ARG A 91 2.30 12.62 -9.36
N GLY A 92 3.20 11.82 -8.80
CA GLY A 92 4.46 12.26 -8.20
C GLY A 92 4.49 12.25 -6.67
N TRP A 93 5.61 12.72 -6.14
CA TRP A 93 5.98 12.65 -4.73
C TRP A 93 5.77 13.99 -4.00
N THR A 94 5.60 13.95 -2.69
CA THR A 94 5.72 15.12 -1.79
C THR A 94 7.13 15.24 -1.21
N ASP A 95 7.44 16.38 -0.58
CA ASP A 95 8.75 16.67 0.01
C ASP A 95 9.15 15.68 1.13
N GLU A 96 8.17 15.25 1.92
CA GLU A 96 8.27 14.00 2.68
C GLU A 96 7.85 12.87 1.73
N PRO A 97 8.65 11.84 1.44
CA PRO A 97 8.46 10.91 0.31
C PRO A 97 7.15 10.11 0.38
N LYS A 98 6.02 10.75 0.08
CA LYS A 98 4.66 10.21 0.07
C LYS A 98 4.07 10.39 -1.33
N LEU A 99 3.29 9.41 -1.74
CA LEU A 99 2.62 9.40 -3.04
C LEU A 99 1.49 10.43 -3.07
N ARG A 100 1.39 11.20 -4.15
CA ARG A 100 0.31 12.18 -4.37
C ARG A 100 -0.67 11.70 -5.45
N HIS A 101 -1.97 11.79 -5.15
CA HIS A 101 -3.05 11.29 -6.01
C HIS A 101 -2.83 9.84 -6.44
N SER A 102 -2.58 8.96 -5.47
CA SER A 102 -2.35 7.54 -5.69
C SER A 102 -3.64 6.77 -5.93
N SER A 103 -3.60 5.74 -6.79
CA SER A 103 -4.66 4.77 -7.01
C SER A 103 -4.08 3.36 -7.16
N PHE A 104 -4.75 2.38 -6.54
CA PHE A 104 -4.40 0.98 -6.69
C PHE A 104 -4.74 0.49 -8.10
N LYS A 105 -3.83 -0.28 -8.71
CA LYS A 105 -4.04 -0.90 -10.03
C LYS A 105 -4.17 -2.41 -9.94
N GLY A 106 -3.37 -3.06 -9.10
CA GLY A 106 -3.41 -4.50 -8.94
C GLY A 106 -2.41 -4.99 -7.89
N LEU A 107 -2.58 -6.23 -7.46
CA LEU A 107 -1.53 -6.94 -6.74
C LEU A 107 -0.47 -7.39 -7.73
N ARG A 108 0.78 -7.36 -7.30
CA ARG A 108 1.91 -8.00 -7.98
C ARG A 108 2.07 -9.43 -7.48
N GLU A 109 2.54 -10.30 -8.36
CA GLU A 109 2.84 -11.67 -7.97
C GLU A 109 4.01 -11.69 -6.98
N GLU A 110 4.07 -12.74 -6.15
CA GLU A 110 5.14 -12.87 -5.15
C GLU A 110 6.53 -12.90 -5.79
N ALA A 111 6.64 -13.46 -7.00
CA ALA A 111 7.86 -13.45 -7.80
C ALA A 111 8.33 -12.03 -8.19
N GLU A 112 7.42 -11.05 -8.25
CA GLU A 112 7.70 -9.66 -8.62
C GLU A 112 8.06 -8.78 -7.39
N MET A 113 8.17 -9.33 -6.18
CA MET A 113 8.61 -8.56 -5.00
C MET A 113 10.05 -8.01 -5.12
N GLY A 114 10.83 -8.48 -6.09
CA GLY A 114 12.10 -7.86 -6.47
C GLY A 114 11.96 -6.45 -7.03
N GLU A 115 10.81 -6.11 -7.59
CA GLU A 115 10.54 -4.84 -8.28
C GLU A 115 9.96 -3.74 -7.38
N ILE A 116 9.95 -3.94 -6.06
CA ILE A 116 9.51 -2.91 -5.12
C ILE A 116 10.39 -1.67 -5.30
N TYR A 117 9.73 -0.51 -5.48
CA TYR A 117 10.37 0.77 -5.66
C TYR A 117 11.43 1.04 -4.58
N GLN A 118 12.61 1.45 -5.02
CA GLN A 118 13.71 1.86 -4.16
C GLN A 118 13.70 3.39 -4.03
N LEU A 119 13.47 3.89 -2.82
CA LEU A 119 13.68 5.30 -2.54
C LEU A 119 15.18 5.64 -2.67
N PRO A 120 15.50 6.81 -3.25
CA PRO A 120 16.87 7.30 -3.33
C PRO A 120 17.48 7.56 -1.94
#